data_AF-A0A7C2LJ35-F1
#
_entry.id   AF-A0A7C2LJ35-F1
#
_cell.length_a   1.000
_cell.length_b   1.000
_cell.length_c   1.000
_cell.angle_alpha   90.00
_cell.angle_beta   90.00
_cell.angle_gamma   90.00
#
_symmetry.space_group_name_H-M   'P 1'
#
loop_
_entity.id
_entity.type
_entity.pdbx_description
1 polymer ?
#
loop_
_entity_poly.entity_id
_entity_poly.type
_entity_poly.pdbx_seq_one_letter_code
_entity_poly.pdbx_strand_id
1 'polypeptide(L)'
;MFKLIIKRDGSKVQFNSEKITAAIRKAGEATGEFDLAVAKKLTLRVINIAHEMIQQRIPTVEEIQDIVEDVLITSQYNKTAKAYIIYRDQHAKIREIVSNADVSLIDQYLEQLDWQVNENSNMGYSLQGLNNYVSSEVSKIYWLNKIYPPEIRDAHNQGDFHIHDLGILSVYCVGWDLQDLLISGFKGASGKIESKPAKHLRSALGQIVNFFYTLQGEAAGAQAFSNFDTLLAPFIRYDKLSYKEVKQALQEFIFNINVPTRVGFQTPFTNITLDLRVPSTFAEKPVVIGGAFLDETYSDFQEEMNMFNSAFLEVMAEGDAKGRVFTFPIPTYNIVKDFPWDDSSLDVLWKATAKYGIPYF
;
A
#
# COMPACT_ATOMS: atom_id res chain seq x y z
N MET A 1 -4.34 8.61 50.26
CA MET A 1 -4.65 8.11 48.90
C MET A 1 -4.81 9.30 47.98
N PHE A 2 -4.00 9.39 46.91
CA PHE A 2 -4.04 10.50 45.97
C PHE A 2 -5.44 10.61 45.34
N LYS A 3 -6.01 11.82 45.31
CA LYS A 3 -7.30 12.06 44.64
C LYS A 3 -7.14 12.39 43.15
N LEU A 4 -5.99 12.97 42.79
CA LEU A 4 -5.70 13.45 41.45
C LEU A 4 -4.34 12.95 40.98
N ILE A 5 -4.14 12.92 39.66
CA ILE A 5 -2.88 12.64 38.98
C ILE A 5 -2.73 13.64 37.83
N ILE A 6 -1.51 14.13 37.61
CA ILE A 6 -1.17 15.03 36.49
C ILE A 6 -0.82 14.17 35.28
N LYS A 7 -1.61 14.30 34.22
CA LYS A 7 -1.29 13.73 32.91
C LYS A 7 -0.14 14.49 32.25
N ARG A 8 0.44 13.87 31.22
CA ARG A 8 1.56 14.41 30.43
C ARG A 8 1.25 15.75 29.74
N ASP A 9 -0.02 16.01 29.42
CA ASP A 9 -0.53 17.28 28.87
C ASP A 9 -0.73 18.37 29.95
N GLY A 10 -0.33 18.11 31.20
CA GLY A 10 -0.54 19.01 32.34
C GLY A 10 -1.94 18.95 32.96
N SER A 11 -2.88 18.21 32.37
CA SER A 11 -4.25 18.11 32.88
C SER A 11 -4.31 17.29 34.18
N LYS A 12 -5.15 17.73 35.12
CA LYS A 12 -5.39 17.04 36.41
C LYS A 12 -6.63 16.16 36.28
N VAL A 13 -6.46 14.84 36.46
CA VAL A 13 -7.56 13.87 36.41
C VAL A 13 -7.64 13.06 37.69
N GLN A 14 -8.76 12.38 37.94
CA GLN A 14 -8.88 11.50 39.10
C GLN A 14 -7.89 10.34 39.02
N PHE A 15 -7.23 10.05 40.15
CA PHE A 15 -6.33 8.91 40.29
C PHE A 15 -7.14 7.60 40.28
N ASN A 16 -6.77 6.67 39.41
CA ASN A 16 -7.40 5.35 39.32
C ASN A 16 -6.30 4.25 39.32
N SER A 17 -6.24 3.47 40.41
CA SER A 17 -5.29 2.37 40.60
C SER A 17 -5.55 1.17 39.69
N GLU A 18 -6.76 1.00 39.16
CA GLU A 18 -7.08 -0.08 38.23
C GLU A 18 -6.31 0.06 36.91
N LYS A 19 -6.02 1.31 36.48
CA LYS A 19 -5.18 1.55 35.29
C LYS A 19 -3.76 1.03 35.47
N ILE A 20 -3.20 1.16 36.68
CA ILE A 20 -1.89 0.63 37.04
C ILE A 20 -1.94 -0.91 37.04
N THR A 21 -2.97 -1.47 37.68
CA THR A 21 -3.20 -2.92 37.71
C THR A 21 -3.31 -3.50 36.31
N ALA A 22 -4.05 -2.84 35.41
CA ALA A 22 -4.23 -3.27 34.03
C ALA A 22 -2.92 -3.23 33.23
N ALA A 23 -2.07 -2.22 33.43
CA ALA A 23 -0.78 -2.12 32.78
C ALA A 23 0.19 -3.23 33.25
N ILE A 24 0.27 -3.46 34.57
CA ILE A 24 1.09 -4.54 35.15
C ILE A 24 0.58 -5.92 34.70
N ARG A 25 -0.74 -6.13 34.69
CA ARG A 25 -1.35 -7.37 34.22
C ARG A 25 -1.01 -7.65 32.75
N LYS A 26 -1.14 -6.66 31.87
CA LYS A 26 -0.81 -6.83 30.44
C LYS A 26 0.66 -7.25 30.25
N ALA A 27 1.57 -6.68 31.02
CA ALA A 27 2.97 -7.07 30.98
C ALA A 27 3.18 -8.51 31.49
N GLY A 28 2.52 -8.90 32.59
CA GLY A 28 2.58 -10.27 33.12
C GLY A 28 1.94 -11.32 32.20
N GLU A 29 0.86 -10.97 31.49
CA GLU A 29 0.22 -11.82 30.49
C GLU A 29 1.09 -12.01 29.25
N ALA A 30 1.78 -10.96 28.81
CA ALA A 30 2.67 -11.02 27.65
C ALA A 30 3.89 -11.93 27.90
N THR A 31 4.34 -12.06 29.14
CA THR A 31 5.50 -12.89 29.52
C THR A 31 5.10 -14.25 30.09
N GLY A 32 3.83 -14.42 30.48
CA GLY A 32 3.30 -15.62 31.13
C GLY A 32 3.79 -15.81 32.57
N GLU A 33 4.36 -14.79 33.22
CA GLU A 33 4.96 -14.93 34.54
C GLU A 33 3.94 -14.86 35.70
N PHE A 34 2.85 -14.11 35.54
CA PHE A 34 1.84 -13.98 36.59
C PHE A 34 0.47 -13.47 36.10
N ASP A 35 -0.54 -13.63 36.95
CA ASP A 35 -1.95 -13.32 36.68
C ASP A 35 -2.45 -12.02 37.37
N LEU A 36 -3.76 -11.78 37.27
CA LEU A 36 -4.42 -10.62 37.88
C LEU A 36 -4.21 -10.53 39.41
N ALA A 37 -4.12 -11.66 40.12
CA ALA A 37 -3.98 -11.65 41.58
C ALA A 37 -2.61 -11.09 42.00
N VAL A 38 -1.56 -11.52 41.31
CA VAL A 38 -0.21 -10.99 41.52
C VAL A 38 -0.10 -9.54 41.04
N ALA A 39 -0.72 -9.19 39.91
CA ALA A 39 -0.73 -7.81 39.41
C ALA A 39 -1.36 -6.83 40.43
N LYS A 40 -2.45 -7.24 41.11
CA LYS A 40 -3.05 -6.44 42.19
C LYS A 40 -2.11 -6.28 43.38
N LYS A 41 -1.40 -7.34 43.78
CA LYS A 41 -0.42 -7.29 44.88
C LYS A 41 0.74 -6.34 44.56
N LEU A 42 1.28 -6.40 43.34
CA LEU A 42 2.32 -5.48 42.88
C LEU A 42 1.79 -4.04 42.82
N THR A 43 0.56 -3.84 42.38
CA THR A 43 -0.08 -2.50 42.36
C THR A 43 -0.19 -1.90 43.76
N LEU A 44 -0.58 -2.69 44.77
CA LEU A 44 -0.61 -2.21 46.16
C LEU A 44 0.77 -1.77 46.64
N ARG A 45 1.83 -2.51 46.26
CA ARG A 45 3.21 -2.14 46.58
C ARG A 45 3.63 -0.83 45.92
N VAL A 46 3.28 -0.64 44.65
CA VAL A 46 3.49 0.62 43.90
C VAL A 46 2.80 1.78 44.61
N ILE A 47 1.53 1.62 45.01
CA ILE A 47 0.77 2.68 45.69
C ILE A 47 1.39 3.05 47.03
N ASN A 48 1.86 2.07 47.80
CA ASN A 48 2.50 2.32 49.09
C ASN A 48 3.80 3.13 48.92
N ILE A 49 4.67 2.72 47.99
CA ILE A 49 5.92 3.44 47.69
C ILE A 49 5.61 4.85 47.17
N ALA A 50 4.61 4.99 46.30
CA ALA A 50 4.19 6.29 45.80
C ALA A 50 3.69 7.21 46.93
N HIS A 51 2.96 6.70 47.93
CA HIS A 51 2.55 7.53 49.08
C HIS A 51 3.74 7.97 49.92
N GLU A 52 4.73 7.10 50.14
CA GLU A 52 5.92 7.43 50.93
C GLU A 52 6.81 8.47 50.23
N MET A 53 7.03 8.34 48.92
CA MET A 53 7.94 9.22 48.17
C MET A 53 7.32 10.56 47.77
N ILE A 54 6.01 10.58 47.43
CA ILE A 54 5.35 11.74 46.82
C ILE A 54 4.59 12.57 47.88
N GLN A 55 4.23 11.96 49.01
CA GLN A 55 3.59 12.63 50.16
C GLN A 55 2.39 13.50 49.78
N GLN A 56 2.52 14.84 49.82
CA GLN A 56 1.42 15.79 49.63
C GLN A 56 1.31 16.38 48.21
N ARG A 57 2.25 16.09 47.29
CA ARG A 57 2.15 16.58 45.91
C ARG A 57 1.26 15.67 45.06
N ILE A 58 0.72 16.21 43.98
CA ILE A 58 -0.02 15.42 43.00
C ILE A 58 1.00 14.68 42.14
N PRO A 59 1.00 13.34 42.10
CA PRO A 59 1.95 12.59 41.27
C PRO A 59 1.73 12.88 39.78
N THR A 60 2.81 12.85 39.00
CA THR A 60 2.71 12.80 37.54
C THR A 60 2.58 11.36 37.08
N VAL A 61 2.12 11.17 35.84
CA VAL A 61 2.04 9.83 35.23
C VAL A 61 3.43 9.17 35.13
N GLU A 62 4.49 9.93 34.83
CA GLU A 62 5.85 9.36 34.70
C GLU A 62 6.37 8.83 36.03
N GLU A 63 6.18 9.58 37.12
CA GLU A 63 6.66 9.18 38.44
C GLU A 63 6.01 7.89 38.93
N ILE A 64 4.71 7.70 38.63
CA ILE A 64 4.03 6.45 38.94
C ILE A 64 4.58 5.31 38.07
N GLN A 65 4.92 5.56 36.81
CA GLN A 65 5.50 4.55 35.93
C GLN A 65 6.92 4.15 36.35
N ASP A 66 7.74 5.10 36.81
CA ASP A 66 9.07 4.82 37.38
C ASP A 66 8.97 3.91 38.60
N ILE A 67 8.01 4.19 39.51
CA ILE A 67 7.78 3.33 40.68
C ILE A 67 7.28 1.94 40.26
N VAL A 68 6.46 1.83 39.21
CA VAL A 68 6.02 0.53 38.68
C VAL A 68 7.22 -0.27 38.17
N GLU A 69 8.12 0.37 37.45
CA GLU A 69 9.36 -0.23 36.94
C GLU A 69 10.26 -0.73 38.08
N ASP A 70 10.52 0.11 39.09
CA ASP A 70 11.32 -0.28 40.27
C ASP A 70 10.71 -1.47 41.01
N VAL A 71 9.38 -1.50 41.16
CA VAL A 71 8.68 -2.61 41.81
C VAL A 71 8.78 -3.90 40.99
N LEU A 72 8.76 -3.81 39.65
CA LEU A 72 8.91 -4.96 38.78
C LEU A 72 10.37 -5.47 38.77
N ILE A 73 11.36 -4.58 38.72
CA ILE A 73 12.79 -4.92 38.77
C ILE A 73 13.16 -5.58 40.11
N THR A 74 12.61 -5.09 41.22
CA THR A 74 12.86 -5.66 42.56
C THR A 74 12.02 -6.90 42.87
N SER A 75 11.17 -7.32 41.93
CA SER A 75 10.40 -8.56 42.05
C SER A 75 11.15 -9.75 41.46
N GLN A 76 10.58 -10.95 41.62
CA GLN A 76 11.11 -12.16 40.97
C GLN A 76 10.77 -12.26 39.47
N TYR A 77 9.99 -11.32 38.93
CA TYR A 77 9.43 -11.36 37.57
C TYR A 77 10.29 -10.55 36.58
N ASN A 78 11.52 -11.02 36.38
CA ASN A 78 12.53 -10.31 35.58
C ASN A 78 12.13 -10.16 34.10
N LYS A 79 11.42 -11.14 33.51
CA LYS A 79 10.99 -11.03 32.11
C LYS A 79 9.92 -9.95 31.98
N THR A 80 9.00 -9.87 32.94
CA THR A 80 7.93 -8.87 32.96
C THR A 80 8.48 -7.46 33.17
N ALA A 81 9.47 -7.32 34.05
CA ALA A 81 10.18 -6.06 34.22
C ALA A 81 10.78 -5.59 32.89
N LYS A 82 11.58 -6.44 32.24
CA LYS A 82 12.21 -6.12 30.95
C LYS A 82 11.17 -5.77 29.87
N ALA A 83 10.09 -6.55 29.77
CA ALA A 83 9.02 -6.28 28.79
C ALA A 83 8.29 -4.96 29.05
N TYR A 84 8.02 -4.63 30.32
CA TYR A 84 7.38 -3.37 30.70
C TYR A 84 8.26 -2.16 30.35
N ILE A 85 9.56 -2.24 30.64
CA ILE A 85 10.54 -1.18 30.35
C ILE A 85 10.65 -0.92 28.84
N ILE A 86 10.82 -1.98 28.05
CA ILE A 86 10.91 -1.89 26.59
C ILE A 86 9.63 -1.27 26.02
N TYR A 87 8.45 -1.71 26.49
CA TYR A 87 7.18 -1.16 26.05
C TYR A 87 7.06 0.34 26.36
N ARG A 88 7.52 0.78 27.54
CA ARG A 88 7.50 2.18 27.96
C ARG A 88 8.41 3.04 27.09
N ASP A 89 9.64 2.59 26.87
CA ASP A 89 10.63 3.26 26.02
C ASP A 89 10.14 3.42 24.57
N GLN A 90 9.63 2.34 23.98
CA GLN A 90 9.02 2.38 22.63
C GLN A 90 7.90 3.42 22.54
N HIS A 91 7.01 3.47 23.54
CA HIS A 91 5.91 4.44 23.54
C HIS A 91 6.38 5.87 23.80
N ALA A 92 7.46 6.06 24.56
CA ALA A 92 8.06 7.38 24.76
C ALA A 92 8.67 7.89 23.45
N LYS A 93 9.46 7.07 22.75
CA LYS A 93 10.04 7.38 21.44
C LYS A 93 8.98 7.71 20.40
N ILE A 94 7.92 6.91 20.29
CA ILE A 94 6.81 7.20 19.37
C ILE A 94 6.20 8.59 19.65
N ARG A 95 6.01 8.95 20.92
CA ARG A 95 5.44 10.25 21.29
C ARG A 95 6.39 11.41 21.02
N GLU A 96 7.67 11.26 21.35
CA GLU A 96 8.69 12.27 21.08
C GLU A 96 8.80 12.55 19.59
N ILE A 97 8.83 11.48 18.80
CA ILE A 97 8.87 11.59 17.35
C ILE A 97 7.61 12.27 16.84
N VAL A 98 6.41 11.85 17.24
CA VAL A 98 5.15 12.49 16.80
C VAL A 98 5.06 13.98 17.21
N SER A 99 5.61 14.36 18.37
CA SER A 99 5.58 15.76 18.84
C SER A 99 6.61 16.67 18.17
N ASN A 100 7.77 16.13 17.76
CA ASN A 100 8.83 16.90 17.11
C ASN A 100 8.77 16.82 15.58
N ALA A 101 8.10 15.79 15.04
CA ALA A 101 7.99 15.50 13.62
C ALA A 101 7.21 16.58 12.85
N ASP A 102 6.17 17.18 13.44
CA ASP A 102 5.24 18.02 12.66
C ASP A 102 5.89 19.29 12.07
N VAL A 103 6.85 19.92 12.74
CA VAL A 103 7.52 21.13 12.22
C VAL A 103 8.83 20.78 11.52
N SER A 104 9.63 19.92 12.14
CA SER A 104 10.96 19.58 11.62
C SER A 104 10.92 18.79 10.31
N LEU A 105 9.95 17.89 10.11
CA LEU A 105 9.82 17.15 8.84
C LEU A 105 9.39 18.07 7.70
N ILE A 106 8.56 19.07 7.99
CA ILE A 106 8.14 20.05 6.98
C ILE A 106 9.36 20.87 6.56
N ASP A 107 10.13 21.39 7.50
CA ASP A 107 11.34 22.16 7.22
C ASP A 107 12.37 21.32 6.44
N GLN A 108 12.58 20.06 6.82
CA GLN A 108 13.47 19.13 6.10
C GLN A 108 13.08 18.94 4.62
N TYR A 109 11.77 18.78 4.34
CA TYR A 109 11.29 18.66 2.98
C TYR A 109 11.43 19.97 2.21
N LEU A 110 11.02 21.10 2.82
CA LEU A 110 11.07 22.43 2.20
C LEU A 110 12.50 22.87 1.84
N GLU A 111 13.45 22.56 2.72
CA GLU A 111 14.87 22.86 2.52
C GLU A 111 15.61 21.78 1.72
N GLN A 112 14.94 20.68 1.34
CA GLN A 112 15.50 19.53 0.62
C GLN A 112 16.76 18.96 1.29
N LEU A 113 16.77 18.96 2.62
CA LEU A 113 17.94 18.55 3.42
C LEU A 113 18.15 17.04 3.45
N ASP A 114 17.12 16.26 3.10
CA ASP A 114 17.16 14.80 3.12
C ASP A 114 17.17 14.23 1.69
N TRP A 115 18.02 13.22 1.45
CA TRP A 115 18.01 12.44 0.23
C TRP A 115 16.68 11.72 0.04
N GLN A 116 15.94 11.43 1.12
CA GLN A 116 14.62 10.80 1.09
C GLN A 116 13.59 11.63 0.29
N VAL A 117 13.80 12.94 0.12
CA VAL A 117 12.99 13.77 -0.79
C VAL A 117 13.09 13.29 -2.25
N ASN A 118 14.22 12.65 -2.61
CA ASN A 118 14.50 12.10 -3.93
C ASN A 118 14.40 10.57 -4.00
N GLU A 119 13.96 9.88 -2.94
CA GLU A 119 13.86 8.41 -2.90
C GLU A 119 12.86 7.89 -3.94
N ASN A 120 11.76 8.61 -4.15
CA ASN A 120 10.76 8.27 -5.14
C ASN A 120 10.99 9.04 -6.45
N SER A 121 11.59 8.40 -7.45
CA SER A 121 11.87 9.00 -8.76
C SER A 121 10.63 9.47 -9.52
N ASN A 122 9.45 8.97 -9.17
CA ASN A 122 8.19 9.38 -9.77
C ASN A 122 7.57 10.60 -9.08
N MET A 123 8.12 11.06 -7.94
CA MET A 123 7.62 12.20 -7.18
C MET A 123 8.43 13.46 -7.47
N GLY A 124 7.74 14.55 -7.80
CA GLY A 124 8.34 15.88 -7.86
C GLY A 124 8.11 16.68 -6.58
N TYR A 125 8.98 17.68 -6.33
CA TYR A 125 8.79 18.65 -5.26
C TYR A 125 7.45 19.39 -5.43
N SER A 126 6.49 19.06 -4.57
CA SER A 126 5.13 19.61 -4.60
C SER A 126 4.49 19.57 -3.22
N LEU A 127 3.37 20.29 -3.04
CA LEU A 127 2.57 20.23 -1.82
C LEU A 127 2.07 18.81 -1.51
N GLN A 128 1.69 18.07 -2.56
CA GLN A 128 1.24 16.69 -2.37
C GLN A 128 2.41 15.75 -2.06
N GLY A 129 3.60 16.03 -2.61
CA GLY A 129 4.83 15.33 -2.23
C GLY A 129 5.19 15.55 -0.76
N LEU A 130 4.99 16.76 -0.23
CA LEU A 130 5.18 17.06 1.20
C LEU A 130 4.23 16.23 2.06
N ASN A 131 2.93 16.20 1.73
CA ASN A 131 1.96 15.41 2.47
C ASN A 131 2.32 13.92 2.49
N ASN A 132 2.79 13.39 1.35
CA ASN A 132 3.23 12.01 1.25
C ASN A 132 4.48 11.75 2.09
N TYR A 133 5.48 12.64 2.04
CA TYR A 133 6.71 12.54 2.81
C TYR A 133 6.44 12.49 4.32
N VAL A 134 5.65 13.43 4.83
CA VAL A 134 5.28 13.49 6.26
C VAL A 134 4.53 12.23 6.67
N SER A 135 3.53 11.81 5.88
CA SER A 135 2.76 10.59 6.17
C SER A 135 3.62 9.32 6.14
N SER A 136 4.58 9.26 5.21
CA SER A 136 5.51 8.14 5.04
C SER A 136 6.43 7.99 6.23
N GLU A 137 7.07 9.09 6.67
CA GLU A 137 7.96 9.06 7.83
C GLU A 137 7.22 8.65 9.11
N VAL A 138 6.04 9.24 9.36
CA VAL A 138 5.21 8.85 10.50
C VAL A 138 4.85 7.35 10.47
N SER A 139 4.53 6.81 9.29
CA SER A 139 4.22 5.38 9.12
C SER A 139 5.45 4.50 9.37
N LYS A 140 6.62 4.89 8.88
CA LYS A 140 7.90 4.19 9.09
C LYS A 140 8.26 4.11 10.57
N ILE A 141 8.11 5.22 11.29
CA ILE A 141 8.32 5.28 12.75
C ILE A 141 7.35 4.33 13.48
N TYR A 142 6.10 4.29 13.06
CA TYR A 142 5.11 3.38 13.62
C TYR A 142 5.49 1.92 13.40
N TRP A 143 5.83 1.52 12.16
CA TRP A 143 6.30 0.16 11.86
C TRP A 143 7.46 -0.25 12.77
N LEU A 144 8.52 0.55 12.80
CA LEU A 144 9.78 0.21 13.44
C LEU A 144 9.72 0.23 14.98
N ASN A 145 8.83 1.01 15.58
CA ASN A 145 8.76 1.13 17.04
C ASN A 145 7.54 0.45 17.66
N LYS A 146 6.48 0.19 16.87
CA LYS A 146 5.23 -0.37 17.38
C LYS A 146 4.97 -1.80 16.92
N ILE A 147 5.32 -2.13 15.68
CA ILE A 147 5.00 -3.43 15.07
C ILE A 147 6.21 -4.36 15.10
N TYR A 148 7.36 -3.89 14.60
CA TYR A 148 8.58 -4.69 14.57
C TYR A 148 9.27 -4.77 15.94
N PRO A 149 9.88 -5.92 16.26
CA PRO A 149 10.77 -6.03 17.41
C PRO A 149 11.99 -5.09 17.30
N PRO A 150 12.57 -4.64 18.43
CA PRO A 150 13.76 -3.78 18.43
C PRO A 150 14.91 -4.34 17.59
N GLU A 151 15.12 -5.66 17.62
CA GLU A 151 16.21 -6.32 16.89
C GLU A 151 16.08 -6.14 15.37
N ILE A 152 14.85 -6.17 14.86
CA ILE A 152 14.55 -5.97 13.43
C ILE A 152 14.74 -4.50 13.05
N ARG A 153 14.27 -3.58 13.89
CA ARG A 153 14.50 -2.13 13.67
C ARG A 153 15.99 -1.81 13.64
N ASP A 154 16.74 -2.32 14.62
CA ASP A 154 18.13 -1.97 14.79
C ASP A 154 18.97 -2.53 13.62
N ALA A 155 18.66 -3.74 13.15
CA ALA A 155 19.27 -4.33 11.96
C ALA A 155 18.93 -3.54 10.66
N HIS A 156 17.68 -3.08 10.52
CA HIS A 156 17.29 -2.20 9.40
C HIS A 156 18.08 -0.89 9.41
N ASN A 157 18.18 -0.24 10.57
CA ASN A 157 18.86 1.05 10.72
C ASN A 157 20.38 0.94 10.57
N GLN A 158 20.97 -0.22 10.91
CA GLN A 158 22.41 -0.48 10.73
C GLN A 158 22.75 -0.92 9.30
N GLY A 159 21.74 -1.21 8.47
CA GLY A 159 21.93 -1.64 7.09
C GLY A 159 22.26 -3.13 6.94
N ASP A 160 22.00 -3.95 7.96
CA ASP A 160 22.15 -5.40 7.87
C ASP A 160 21.16 -6.00 6.85
N PHE A 161 19.96 -5.41 6.76
CA PHE A 161 19.00 -5.59 5.67
C PHE A 161 18.13 -4.34 5.50
N HIS A 162 17.40 -4.27 4.40
CA HIS A 162 16.47 -3.17 4.13
C HIS A 162 15.03 -3.68 4.10
N ILE A 163 14.15 -3.06 4.89
CA ILE A 163 12.71 -3.31 4.85
C ILE A 163 12.12 -2.27 3.89
N HIS A 164 11.63 -2.75 2.75
CA HIS A 164 11.02 -1.90 1.74
C HIS A 164 9.66 -1.36 2.18
N ASP A 165 9.27 -0.20 1.65
CA ASP A 165 7.92 0.36 1.70
C ASP A 165 7.33 0.60 3.10
N LEU A 166 8.19 0.88 4.09
CA LEU A 166 7.78 1.29 5.44
C LEU A 166 6.92 2.57 5.46
N GLY A 167 6.88 3.33 4.37
CA GLY A 167 6.07 4.53 4.23
C GLY A 167 4.56 4.29 4.18
N ILE A 168 4.11 3.05 3.96
CA ILE A 168 2.68 2.72 3.83
C ILE A 168 2.33 1.60 4.80
N LEU A 169 1.23 1.77 5.54
CA LEU A 169 0.66 0.74 6.41
C LEU A 169 -0.31 -0.15 5.63
N SER A 170 0.18 -0.82 4.60
CA SER A 170 -0.63 -1.69 3.75
C SER A 170 0.19 -2.81 3.11
N VAL A 171 -0.42 -3.54 2.18
CA VAL A 171 0.21 -4.55 1.34
C VAL A 171 1.15 -3.90 0.31
N TYR A 172 2.12 -4.69 -0.17
CA TYR A 172 3.08 -4.25 -1.18
C TYR A 172 2.44 -4.12 -2.56
N CYS A 173 2.35 -5.21 -3.33
CA CYS A 173 1.77 -5.21 -4.68
C CYS A 173 0.54 -6.10 -4.73
N VAL A 174 -0.34 -5.86 -5.72
CA VAL A 174 -1.54 -6.66 -5.93
C VAL A 174 -1.75 -6.99 -7.40
N GLY A 175 -1.91 -8.28 -7.70
CA GLY A 175 -2.42 -8.76 -8.98
C GLY A 175 -3.93 -9.00 -8.88
N TRP A 176 -4.69 -8.40 -9.76
CA TRP A 176 -6.15 -8.42 -9.74
C TRP A 176 -6.71 -9.31 -10.84
N ASP A 177 -7.88 -9.89 -10.57
CA ASP A 177 -8.66 -10.60 -11.57
C ASP A 177 -9.50 -9.61 -12.37
N LEU A 178 -9.13 -9.37 -13.62
CA LEU A 178 -9.88 -8.50 -14.52
C LEU A 178 -11.26 -9.09 -14.84
N GLN A 179 -11.40 -10.42 -14.88
CA GLN A 179 -12.69 -11.05 -15.15
C GLN A 179 -13.69 -10.75 -14.03
N ASP A 180 -13.28 -10.73 -12.76
CA ASP A 180 -14.15 -10.32 -11.66
C ASP A 180 -14.63 -8.87 -11.84
N LEU A 181 -13.74 -7.95 -12.22
CA LEU A 181 -14.15 -6.56 -12.52
C LEU A 181 -15.17 -6.50 -13.67
N LEU A 182 -15.00 -7.32 -14.72
CA LEU A 182 -15.92 -7.39 -15.85
C LEU A 182 -17.26 -8.06 -15.51
N ILE A 183 -17.31 -8.95 -14.51
CA ILE A 183 -18.53 -9.62 -14.04
C ILE A 183 -19.29 -8.75 -13.03
N SER A 184 -18.54 -8.15 -12.10
CA SER A 184 -19.07 -7.48 -10.93
C SER A 184 -19.32 -5.98 -11.17
N GLY A 185 -18.53 -5.36 -12.05
CA GLY A 185 -18.39 -3.91 -12.11
C GLY A 185 -17.57 -3.36 -10.94
N PHE A 186 -17.26 -2.07 -10.96
CA PHE A 186 -16.48 -1.45 -9.90
C PHE A 186 -17.37 -0.99 -8.73
N LYS A 187 -17.30 -1.68 -7.58
CA LYS A 187 -18.17 -1.51 -6.41
C LYS A 187 -17.49 -1.94 -5.10
N GLY A 188 -18.16 -1.76 -3.95
CA GLY A 188 -17.72 -2.28 -2.64
C GLY A 188 -17.30 -1.24 -1.62
N ALA A 189 -17.13 0.04 -2.03
CA ALA A 189 -16.80 1.13 -1.12
C ALA A 189 -18.07 1.78 -0.54
N SER A 190 -18.35 1.54 0.75
CA SER A 190 -19.53 2.08 1.43
C SER A 190 -19.62 3.61 1.31
N GLY A 191 -20.78 4.10 0.86
CA GLY A 191 -21.04 5.54 0.69
C GLY A 191 -20.37 6.17 -0.53
N LYS A 192 -19.78 5.37 -1.43
CA LYS A 192 -19.24 5.83 -2.72
C LYS A 192 -20.12 5.38 -3.88
N ILE A 193 -19.96 6.04 -5.03
CA ILE A 193 -20.66 5.68 -6.26
C ILE A 193 -20.10 4.34 -6.77
N GLU A 194 -21.00 3.47 -7.23
CA GLU A 194 -20.66 2.17 -7.79
C GLU A 194 -21.05 2.12 -9.27
N SER A 195 -20.33 1.29 -10.04
CA SER A 195 -20.59 1.04 -11.45
C SER A 195 -21.11 -0.38 -11.67
N LYS A 196 -22.02 -0.52 -12.64
CA LYS A 196 -22.40 -1.82 -13.18
C LYS A 196 -21.32 -2.34 -14.13
N PRO A 197 -21.28 -3.66 -14.40
CA PRO A 197 -20.42 -4.25 -15.41
C PRO A 197 -20.44 -3.50 -16.75
N ALA A 198 -19.26 -3.30 -17.34
CA ALA A 198 -19.12 -2.61 -18.60
C ALA A 198 -19.71 -3.41 -19.77
N LYS A 199 -20.40 -2.72 -20.69
CA LYS A 199 -20.99 -3.31 -21.92
C LYS A 199 -20.23 -2.97 -23.20
N HIS A 200 -19.36 -1.97 -23.15
CA HIS A 200 -18.63 -1.43 -24.28
C HIS A 200 -17.14 -1.31 -23.93
N LEU A 201 -16.25 -1.43 -24.92
CA LEU A 201 -14.79 -1.43 -24.72
C LEU A 201 -14.31 -0.19 -23.97
N ARG A 202 -14.76 1.00 -24.40
CA ARG A 202 -14.39 2.27 -23.75
C ARG A 202 -14.84 2.34 -22.30
N SER A 203 -16.02 1.82 -21.99
CA SER A 203 -16.52 1.76 -20.60
C SER A 203 -15.69 0.80 -19.76
N ALA A 204 -15.26 -0.34 -20.31
CA ALA A 204 -14.39 -1.28 -19.62
C ALA A 204 -13.02 -0.65 -19.31
N LEU A 205 -12.38 -0.04 -20.31
CA LEU A 205 -11.10 0.68 -20.15
C LEU A 205 -11.22 1.83 -19.13
N GLY A 206 -12.32 2.60 -19.17
CA GLY A 206 -12.57 3.65 -18.18
C GLY A 206 -12.76 3.13 -16.75
N GLN A 207 -13.43 1.98 -16.57
CA GLN A 207 -13.54 1.34 -15.26
C GLN A 207 -12.19 0.83 -14.77
N ILE A 208 -11.37 0.24 -15.64
CA ILE A 208 -9.99 -0.21 -15.34
C ILE A 208 -9.12 0.97 -14.87
N VAL A 209 -9.20 2.12 -15.56
CA VAL A 209 -8.51 3.35 -15.15
C VAL A 209 -8.93 3.76 -13.73
N ASN A 210 -10.24 3.90 -13.49
CA ASN A 210 -10.75 4.27 -12.16
C ASN A 210 -10.37 3.26 -11.08
N PHE A 211 -10.37 1.97 -11.42
CA PHE A 211 -9.97 0.89 -10.54
C PHE A 211 -8.51 1.03 -10.12
N PHE A 212 -7.59 1.16 -11.09
CA PHE A 212 -6.17 1.37 -10.79
C PHE A 212 -5.92 2.63 -9.97
N TYR A 213 -6.56 3.75 -10.31
CA TYR A 213 -6.41 5.01 -9.56
C TYR A 213 -6.94 4.94 -8.13
N THR A 214 -7.98 4.13 -7.89
CA THR A 214 -8.53 3.96 -6.54
C THR A 214 -7.64 3.05 -5.71
N LEU A 215 -7.27 1.89 -6.24
CA LEU A 215 -6.56 0.87 -5.46
C LEU A 215 -5.07 1.14 -5.29
N GLN A 216 -4.44 1.98 -6.12
CA GLN A 216 -3.08 2.46 -5.85
C GLN A 216 -2.95 3.25 -4.53
N GLY A 217 -4.06 3.74 -3.96
CA GLY A 217 -4.08 4.39 -2.66
C GLY A 217 -4.00 3.39 -1.50
N GLU A 218 -4.29 2.12 -1.78
CA GLU A 218 -4.44 1.04 -0.79
C GLU A 218 -3.26 0.06 -0.82
N ALA A 219 -2.24 0.29 -1.65
CA ALA A 219 -1.06 -0.57 -1.78
C ALA A 219 0.19 0.27 -2.07
N ALA A 220 1.36 -0.21 -1.66
CA ALA A 220 2.60 0.54 -1.82
C ALA A 220 3.18 0.47 -3.25
N GLY A 221 3.06 -0.69 -3.88
CA GLY A 221 3.67 -1.01 -5.14
C GLY A 221 2.67 -1.23 -6.28
N ALA A 222 3.08 -2.05 -7.24
CA ALA A 222 2.41 -2.25 -8.50
C ALA A 222 1.00 -2.85 -8.38
N GLN A 223 0.10 -2.37 -9.24
CA GLN A 223 -1.22 -2.93 -9.48
C GLN A 223 -1.21 -3.60 -10.86
N ALA A 224 -1.58 -4.88 -10.93
CA ALA A 224 -1.46 -5.64 -12.18
C ALA A 224 -2.76 -6.30 -12.61
N PHE A 225 -3.00 -6.33 -13.93
CA PHE A 225 -3.99 -7.22 -14.55
C PHE A 225 -3.27 -8.24 -15.44
N SER A 226 -3.78 -9.47 -15.43
CA SER A 226 -3.35 -10.54 -16.33
C SER A 226 -4.36 -10.77 -17.44
N ASN A 227 -3.93 -11.40 -18.54
CA ASN A 227 -4.78 -11.76 -19.69
C ASN A 227 -5.57 -10.57 -20.26
N PHE A 228 -4.92 -9.41 -20.33
CA PHE A 228 -5.58 -8.13 -20.57
C PHE A 228 -6.18 -8.04 -21.98
N ASP A 229 -5.43 -8.47 -23.00
CA ASP A 229 -5.87 -8.55 -24.38
C ASP A 229 -6.94 -9.64 -24.57
N THR A 230 -6.73 -10.83 -24.02
CA THR A 230 -7.68 -11.95 -24.09
C THR A 230 -9.05 -11.55 -23.54
N LEU A 231 -9.10 -10.95 -22.34
CA LEU A 231 -10.36 -10.62 -21.67
C LEU A 231 -11.10 -9.44 -22.30
N LEU A 232 -10.39 -8.52 -22.97
CA LEU A 232 -10.98 -7.33 -23.58
C LEU A 232 -11.29 -7.48 -25.08
N ALA A 233 -10.64 -8.41 -25.78
CA ALA A 233 -10.86 -8.67 -27.20
C ALA A 233 -12.35 -8.87 -27.58
N PRO A 234 -13.18 -9.59 -26.81
CA PRO A 234 -14.59 -9.75 -27.15
C PRO A 234 -15.36 -8.44 -27.31
N PHE A 235 -15.03 -7.40 -26.52
CA PHE A 235 -15.71 -6.11 -26.64
C PHE A 235 -15.52 -5.48 -28.04
N ILE A 236 -14.40 -5.74 -28.72
CA ILE A 236 -14.13 -5.21 -30.07
C ILE A 236 -15.18 -5.74 -31.07
N ARG A 237 -15.44 -7.06 -31.04
CA ARG A 237 -16.42 -7.70 -31.92
C ARG A 237 -17.85 -7.28 -31.60
N TYR A 238 -18.20 -7.29 -30.31
CA TYR A 238 -19.56 -6.97 -29.86
C TYR A 238 -19.93 -5.50 -30.13
N ASP A 239 -18.97 -4.59 -30.00
CA ASP A 239 -19.15 -3.18 -30.35
C ASP A 239 -19.00 -2.92 -31.87
N LYS A 240 -18.57 -3.93 -32.66
CA LYS A 240 -18.29 -3.84 -34.11
C LYS A 240 -17.28 -2.74 -34.45
N LEU A 241 -16.23 -2.63 -33.65
CA LEU A 241 -15.25 -1.56 -33.78
C LEU A 241 -14.32 -1.78 -34.97
N SER A 242 -14.05 -0.71 -35.69
CA SER A 242 -12.95 -0.65 -36.65
C SER A 242 -11.60 -0.50 -35.96
N TYR A 243 -10.52 -0.83 -36.67
CA TYR A 243 -9.13 -0.63 -36.18
C TYR A 243 -8.90 0.79 -35.64
N LYS A 244 -9.41 1.81 -36.34
CA LYS A 244 -9.28 3.22 -35.96
C LYS A 244 -9.96 3.51 -34.62
N GLU A 245 -11.12 2.92 -34.38
CA GLU A 245 -11.86 3.10 -33.13
C GLU A 245 -11.20 2.36 -31.97
N VAL A 246 -10.67 1.16 -32.21
CA VAL A 246 -9.88 0.41 -31.21
C VAL A 246 -8.62 1.19 -30.83
N LYS A 247 -7.85 1.66 -31.81
CA LYS A 247 -6.66 2.49 -31.58
C LYS A 247 -6.99 3.77 -30.81
N GLN A 248 -8.11 4.43 -31.13
CA GLN A 248 -8.55 5.62 -30.41
C GLN A 248 -8.92 5.32 -28.95
N ALA A 249 -9.59 4.19 -28.68
CA ALA A 249 -9.96 3.78 -27.33
C ALA A 249 -8.73 3.43 -26.48
N LEU A 250 -7.76 2.73 -27.08
CA LEU A 250 -6.49 2.40 -26.42
C LEU A 250 -5.60 3.63 -26.21
N GLN A 251 -5.60 4.57 -27.15
CA GLN A 251 -4.97 5.87 -26.95
C GLN A 251 -5.57 6.61 -25.76
N GLU A 252 -6.90 6.71 -25.68
CA GLU A 252 -7.58 7.32 -24.54
C GLU A 252 -7.19 6.64 -23.22
N PHE A 253 -7.15 5.30 -23.18
CA PHE A 253 -6.71 4.53 -22.02
C PHE A 253 -5.26 4.83 -21.61
N ILE A 254 -4.30 4.75 -22.55
CA ILE A 254 -2.88 4.98 -22.29
C ILE A 254 -2.63 6.42 -21.83
N PHE A 255 -3.30 7.41 -22.41
CA PHE A 255 -3.14 8.77 -21.92
C PHE A 255 -3.71 8.92 -20.50
N ASN A 256 -4.93 8.44 -20.24
CA ASN A 256 -5.57 8.58 -18.93
C ASN A 256 -4.79 7.91 -17.79
N ILE A 257 -4.18 6.75 -18.03
CA ILE A 257 -3.37 6.07 -17.01
C ILE A 257 -1.99 6.74 -16.79
N ASN A 258 -1.50 7.51 -17.76
CA ASN A 258 -0.26 8.28 -17.63
C ASN A 258 -0.46 9.75 -17.22
N VAL A 259 -1.69 10.23 -17.04
CA VAL A 259 -1.89 11.59 -16.48
C VAL A 259 -1.59 11.55 -14.98
N PRO A 260 -0.58 12.27 -14.47
CA PRO A 260 -0.22 12.22 -13.05
C PRO A 260 -1.28 12.91 -12.19
N THR A 261 -2.27 12.14 -11.71
CA THR A 261 -3.37 12.66 -10.89
C THR A 261 -3.32 12.17 -9.43
N ARG A 262 -2.32 11.37 -9.04
CA ARG A 262 -2.09 10.95 -7.64
C ARG A 262 -1.61 12.12 -6.77
N VAL A 263 -1.75 11.95 -5.45
CA VAL A 263 -0.92 12.64 -4.44
C VAL A 263 0.55 12.53 -4.86
N GLY A 264 1.21 13.67 -5.03
CA GLY A 264 2.60 13.80 -5.42
C GLY A 264 2.82 13.91 -6.94
N PHE A 265 1.76 14.04 -7.73
CA PHE A 265 1.81 14.04 -9.21
C PHE A 265 2.47 12.77 -9.77
N GLN A 266 2.13 11.62 -9.20
CA GLN A 266 2.59 10.33 -9.71
C GLN A 266 1.52 9.68 -10.59
N THR A 267 1.99 8.91 -11.56
CA THR A 267 1.17 7.96 -12.30
C THR A 267 1.07 6.65 -11.52
N PRO A 268 -0.06 5.93 -11.61
CA PRO A 268 -0.19 4.61 -10.98
C PRO A 268 0.85 3.63 -11.53
N PHE A 269 1.61 3.00 -10.63
CA PHE A 269 2.50 1.92 -11.02
C PHE A 269 1.65 0.72 -11.44
N THR A 270 1.50 0.54 -12.75
CA THR A 270 0.59 -0.46 -13.32
C THR A 270 1.32 -1.39 -14.28
N ASN A 271 0.94 -2.66 -14.24
CA ASN A 271 1.44 -3.68 -15.16
C ASN A 271 0.26 -4.39 -15.84
N ILE A 272 0.37 -4.64 -17.14
CA ILE A 272 -0.58 -5.48 -17.86
C ILE A 272 0.16 -6.63 -18.53
N THR A 273 -0.40 -7.83 -18.40
CA THR A 273 0.11 -9.01 -19.11
C THR A 273 -0.75 -9.26 -20.34
N LEU A 274 -0.08 -9.45 -21.48
CA LEU A 274 -0.67 -9.64 -22.80
C LEU A 274 -0.27 -11.02 -23.32
N ASP A 275 -1.25 -11.79 -23.78
CA ASP A 275 -1.07 -13.19 -24.14
C ASP A 275 -0.65 -13.40 -25.60
N LEU A 276 -0.95 -12.45 -26.50
CA LEU A 276 -0.85 -12.53 -27.98
C LEU A 276 -1.72 -13.59 -28.62
N ARG A 277 -1.79 -14.77 -28.03
CA ARG A 277 -2.65 -15.88 -28.44
C ARG A 277 -3.56 -16.25 -27.30
N VAL A 278 -4.77 -16.68 -27.64
CA VAL A 278 -5.72 -17.15 -26.64
C VAL A 278 -5.08 -18.28 -25.82
N PRO A 279 -4.88 -18.10 -24.51
CA PRO A 279 -4.23 -19.11 -23.69
C PRO A 279 -5.18 -20.30 -23.50
N SER A 280 -4.62 -21.51 -23.42
CA SER A 280 -5.38 -22.76 -23.26
C SER A 280 -6.28 -22.78 -22.01
N THR A 281 -5.93 -22.01 -20.98
CA THR A 281 -6.73 -21.84 -19.76
C THR A 281 -8.00 -21.01 -19.95
N PHE A 282 -8.09 -20.23 -21.04
CA PHE A 282 -9.26 -19.42 -21.40
C PHE A 282 -9.94 -19.87 -22.70
N ALA A 283 -9.26 -20.61 -23.58
CA ALA A 283 -9.77 -20.99 -24.90
C ALA A 283 -11.24 -21.46 -24.89
N GLU A 284 -11.56 -22.45 -24.06
CA GLU A 284 -12.91 -23.05 -23.97
C GLU A 284 -13.86 -22.32 -23.00
N LYS A 285 -13.40 -21.24 -22.35
CA LYS A 285 -14.25 -20.49 -21.41
C LYS A 285 -15.19 -19.56 -22.18
N PRO A 286 -16.44 -19.40 -21.70
CA PRO A 286 -17.37 -18.45 -22.28
C PRO A 286 -16.88 -17.01 -22.08
N VAL A 287 -17.09 -16.17 -23.10
CA VAL A 287 -16.74 -14.75 -23.03
C VAL A 287 -17.67 -13.99 -22.08
N VAL A 288 -17.15 -12.93 -21.47
CA VAL A 288 -17.90 -12.08 -20.54
C VAL A 288 -18.14 -10.70 -21.14
N ILE A 289 -19.41 -10.30 -21.26
CA ILE A 289 -19.81 -8.93 -21.66
C ILE A 289 -20.95 -8.48 -20.76
N GLY A 290 -20.88 -7.25 -20.23
CA GLY A 290 -21.99 -6.66 -19.47
C GLY A 290 -22.34 -7.41 -18.19
N GLY A 291 -21.40 -8.18 -17.63
CA GLY A 291 -21.60 -8.98 -16.43
C GLY A 291 -22.15 -10.39 -16.66
N ALA A 292 -22.32 -10.81 -17.92
CA ALA A 292 -22.89 -12.10 -18.27
C ALA A 292 -21.91 -12.92 -19.12
N PHE A 293 -21.90 -14.24 -18.89
CA PHE A 293 -21.26 -15.21 -19.76
C PHE A 293 -22.12 -15.42 -21.01
N LEU A 294 -21.49 -15.46 -22.18
CA LEU A 294 -22.14 -15.68 -23.48
C LEU A 294 -21.75 -17.05 -24.06
N ASP A 295 -22.41 -17.45 -25.15
CA ASP A 295 -22.24 -18.77 -25.76
C ASP A 295 -20.91 -18.93 -26.52
N GLU A 296 -20.37 -17.83 -27.06
CA GLU A 296 -19.06 -17.84 -27.72
C GLU A 296 -17.92 -18.00 -26.71
N THR A 297 -16.80 -18.56 -27.17
CA THR A 297 -15.65 -18.87 -26.34
C THR A 297 -14.46 -17.99 -26.70
N TYR A 298 -13.49 -17.82 -25.80
CA TYR A 298 -12.33 -16.96 -26.10
C TYR A 298 -11.51 -17.44 -27.30
N SER A 299 -11.53 -18.73 -27.64
CA SER A 299 -10.85 -19.25 -28.85
C SER A 299 -11.33 -18.59 -30.14
N ASP A 300 -12.55 -18.06 -30.15
CA ASP A 300 -13.15 -17.44 -31.33
C ASP A 300 -12.62 -16.02 -31.59
N PHE A 301 -11.81 -15.41 -30.71
CA PHE A 301 -11.49 -13.97 -30.70
C PHE A 301 -10.02 -13.63 -31.03
N GLN A 302 -9.29 -14.52 -31.68
CA GLN A 302 -7.88 -14.29 -32.03
C GLN A 302 -7.68 -13.06 -32.94
N GLU A 303 -8.59 -12.81 -33.88
CA GLU A 303 -8.51 -11.64 -34.78
C GLU A 303 -8.64 -10.32 -34.02
N GLU A 304 -9.53 -10.25 -33.04
CA GLU A 304 -9.71 -9.09 -32.17
C GLU A 304 -8.51 -8.91 -31.23
N MET A 305 -7.91 -10.00 -30.74
CA MET A 305 -6.65 -9.92 -29.99
C MET A 305 -5.50 -9.38 -30.85
N ASN A 306 -5.38 -9.80 -32.11
CA ASN A 306 -4.37 -9.28 -33.04
C ASN A 306 -4.58 -7.78 -33.28
N MET A 307 -5.83 -7.37 -33.50
CA MET A 307 -6.23 -5.97 -33.65
C MET A 307 -5.88 -5.15 -32.41
N PHE A 308 -6.22 -5.66 -31.22
CA PHE A 308 -5.92 -5.02 -29.95
C PHE A 308 -4.42 -4.81 -29.76
N ASN A 309 -3.62 -5.87 -29.90
CA ASN A 309 -2.18 -5.83 -29.67
C ASN A 309 -1.48 -4.89 -30.66
N SER A 310 -1.85 -4.95 -31.95
CA SER A 310 -1.30 -4.04 -32.98
C SER A 310 -1.59 -2.59 -32.64
N ALA A 311 -2.85 -2.26 -32.33
CA ALA A 311 -3.26 -0.91 -31.98
C ALA A 311 -2.61 -0.42 -30.68
N PHE A 312 -2.51 -1.28 -29.66
CA PHE A 312 -1.86 -0.97 -28.39
C PHE A 312 -0.37 -0.63 -28.58
N LEU A 313 0.37 -1.51 -29.28
CA LEU A 313 1.80 -1.34 -29.53
C LEU A 313 2.09 -0.12 -30.41
N GLU A 314 1.24 0.17 -31.40
CA GLU A 314 1.36 1.39 -32.20
C GLU A 314 1.27 2.65 -31.33
N VAL A 315 0.28 2.74 -30.45
CA VAL A 315 0.14 3.89 -29.54
C VAL A 315 1.35 4.01 -28.62
N MET A 316 1.81 2.89 -28.04
CA MET A 316 3.00 2.89 -27.18
C MET A 316 4.27 3.33 -27.95
N ALA A 317 4.39 2.94 -29.22
CA ALA A 317 5.52 3.29 -30.08
C ALA A 317 5.46 4.72 -30.63
N GLU A 318 4.27 5.33 -30.77
CA GLU A 318 4.09 6.73 -31.13
C GLU A 318 4.56 7.67 -30.01
N GLY A 319 4.28 7.31 -28.76
CA GLY A 319 4.63 8.10 -27.58
C GLY A 319 3.72 9.32 -27.38
N ASP A 320 4.11 10.19 -26.45
CA ASP A 320 3.37 11.40 -26.12
C ASP A 320 3.48 12.49 -27.21
N ALA A 321 2.93 13.69 -26.95
CA ALA A 321 2.99 14.82 -27.88
C ALA A 321 4.42 15.27 -28.27
N LYS A 322 5.45 14.84 -27.52
CA LYS A 322 6.88 15.09 -27.80
C LYS A 322 7.61 13.83 -28.28
N GLY A 323 6.89 12.73 -28.52
CA GLY A 323 7.44 11.44 -28.91
C GLY A 323 8.16 10.71 -27.76
N ARG A 324 7.91 11.08 -26.50
CA ARG A 324 8.45 10.38 -25.33
C ARG A 324 7.66 9.11 -25.08
N VAL A 325 8.35 8.06 -24.65
CA VAL A 325 7.73 6.78 -24.33
C VAL A 325 6.77 6.92 -23.14
N PHE A 326 5.65 6.19 -23.18
CA PHE A 326 4.77 6.04 -22.02
C PHE A 326 5.40 5.08 -21.01
N THR A 327 5.39 5.46 -19.73
CA THR A 327 5.95 4.62 -18.67
C THR A 327 4.97 3.53 -18.25
N PHE A 328 3.66 3.81 -18.28
CA PHE A 328 2.62 2.91 -17.80
C PHE A 328 1.51 2.68 -18.85
N PRO A 329 0.67 1.63 -18.70
CA PRO A 329 1.02 0.45 -17.91
C PRO A 329 2.24 -0.22 -18.53
N ILE A 330 3.06 -0.86 -17.70
CA ILE A 330 4.18 -1.65 -18.19
C ILE A 330 3.58 -2.87 -18.92
N PRO A 331 3.81 -3.00 -20.23
CA PRO A 331 3.33 -4.15 -20.97
C PRO A 331 4.32 -5.31 -20.84
N THR A 332 3.80 -6.49 -20.50
CA THR A 332 4.55 -7.75 -20.43
C THR A 332 3.88 -8.78 -21.35
N TYR A 333 4.65 -9.37 -22.27
CA TYR A 333 4.17 -10.34 -23.25
C TYR A 333 4.67 -11.74 -22.96
N ASN A 334 3.76 -12.69 -22.82
CA ASN A 334 4.14 -14.06 -22.48
C ASN A 334 4.88 -14.77 -23.64
N ILE A 335 6.12 -15.23 -23.39
CA ILE A 335 6.83 -16.14 -24.30
C ILE A 335 6.53 -17.60 -23.92
N VAL A 336 5.94 -18.33 -24.86
CA VAL A 336 5.65 -19.77 -24.74
C VAL A 336 6.56 -20.59 -25.65
N LYS A 337 6.57 -21.93 -25.47
CA LYS A 337 7.47 -22.83 -26.20
C LYS A 337 7.31 -22.74 -27.74
N ASP A 338 6.09 -22.48 -28.19
CA ASP A 338 5.69 -22.35 -29.59
C ASP A 338 5.47 -20.88 -30.00
N PHE A 339 6.17 -19.95 -29.34
CA PHE A 339 6.07 -18.53 -29.66
C PHE A 339 6.39 -18.27 -31.14
N PRO A 340 5.55 -17.51 -31.86
CA PRO A 340 5.65 -17.40 -33.31
C PRO A 340 6.65 -16.30 -33.73
N TRP A 341 7.94 -16.58 -33.55
CA TRP A 341 9.03 -15.62 -33.79
C TRP A 341 9.02 -14.94 -35.17
N ASP A 342 8.62 -15.68 -36.21
CA ASP A 342 8.64 -15.23 -37.60
C ASP A 342 7.29 -14.67 -38.09
N ASP A 343 6.32 -14.47 -37.20
CA ASP A 343 5.01 -13.95 -37.56
C ASP A 343 5.05 -12.44 -37.81
N SER A 344 4.72 -12.04 -39.05
CA SER A 344 4.70 -10.64 -39.48
C SER A 344 3.75 -9.75 -38.68
N SER A 345 2.75 -10.31 -38.01
CA SER A 345 1.87 -9.55 -37.10
C SER A 345 2.62 -9.00 -35.88
N LEU A 346 3.78 -9.58 -35.54
CA LEU A 346 4.64 -9.13 -34.45
C LEU A 346 5.62 -8.01 -34.86
N ASP A 347 5.62 -7.57 -36.12
CA ASP A 347 6.52 -6.51 -36.59
C ASP A 347 6.45 -5.24 -35.73
N VAL A 348 5.26 -4.87 -35.26
CA VAL A 348 5.06 -3.69 -34.39
C VAL A 348 5.65 -3.94 -32.99
N LEU A 349 5.52 -5.16 -32.47
CA LEU A 349 6.10 -5.59 -31.19
C LEU A 349 7.63 -5.45 -31.22
N TRP A 350 8.26 -5.93 -32.27
CA TRP A 350 9.70 -5.84 -32.46
C TRP A 350 10.17 -4.40 -32.68
N LYS A 351 9.41 -3.58 -33.43
CA LYS A 351 9.70 -2.15 -33.59
C LYS A 351 9.63 -1.39 -32.26
N ALA A 352 8.60 -1.63 -31.44
CA ALA A 352 8.49 -1.04 -30.12
C ALA A 352 9.68 -1.43 -29.23
N THR A 353 10.04 -2.73 -29.25
CA THR A 353 11.17 -3.28 -28.48
C THR A 353 12.48 -2.62 -28.87
N ALA A 354 12.74 -2.51 -30.18
CA ALA A 354 13.96 -1.89 -30.69
C ALA A 354 14.02 -0.37 -30.42
N LYS A 355 12.88 0.32 -30.44
CA LYS A 355 12.83 1.78 -30.29
C LYS A 355 12.98 2.23 -28.84
N TYR A 356 12.34 1.53 -27.89
CA TYR A 356 12.20 1.99 -26.52
C TYR A 356 12.57 0.97 -25.44
N GLY A 357 12.95 -0.26 -25.81
CA GLY A 357 13.20 -1.33 -24.84
C GLY A 357 11.95 -1.84 -24.12
N ILE A 358 10.77 -1.59 -24.70
CA ILE A 358 9.47 -2.09 -24.25
C ILE A 358 8.79 -2.83 -25.40
N PRO A 359 7.98 -3.86 -25.13
CA PRO A 359 7.55 -4.36 -23.83
C PRO A 359 8.57 -5.29 -23.14
N TYR A 360 8.25 -5.71 -21.92
CA TYR A 360 8.89 -6.86 -21.27
C TYR A 360 8.33 -8.17 -21.84
N PHE A 361 9.08 -9.26 -21.65
CA PHE A 361 8.76 -10.59 -22.14
C PHE A 361 8.88 -11.65 -21.04
#